data_AF-A0A535RNF2-F1
#
_entry.id   AF-A0A535RNF2-F1
#
_cell.length_a   1.000
_cell.length_b   1.000
_cell.length_c   1.000
_cell.angle_alpha   90.00
_cell.angle_beta   90.00
_cell.angle_gamma   90.00
#
_symmetry.space_group_name_H-M   'P 1'
#
loop_
_entity.id
_entity.type
_entity.pdbx_description
1 polymer ?
#
loop_
_entity_poly.entity_id
_entity_poly.type
_entity_poly.pdbx_seq_one_letter_code
_entity_poly.pdbx_strand_id
1 'polypeptide(L)'
;MLSHLWSKASPDQGKLIVRELFQELIHELGRGETVAMATIVRRKGSVPREVGAKMLVHRGGKISGTVGGGCGEAEVWRSALNVIDTRRPSTVQVELTEEIAMESQGVCGGIFDVFVQPWHNTQLPGQPGMQDYAYAINEALQGEQAIVMVTVVAAGGAWRSQIGQQMLVHENDRVFGRIELPEAPSALTSQIVQAAQRAILAGKPHIEKIAGPANTWAEVFVEPFLPPPVLLIAGAGHTRMMCRVCVLSLTLPRHTSA
;
A
#
# COMPACT_ATOMS: atom_id res chain seq x y z
N MET A 1 6.05 25.52 24.34
CA MET A 1 4.85 26.03 23.65
C MET A 1 4.53 25.16 22.42
N LEU A 2 4.45 23.82 22.59
CA LEU A 2 4.28 22.83 21.51
C LEU A 2 3.28 21.70 21.88
N SER A 3 2.57 21.81 23.00
CA SER A 3 1.62 20.80 23.49
C SER A 3 0.18 20.99 22.99
N HIS A 4 -0.12 22.08 22.28
CA HIS A 4 -1.49 22.47 21.93
C HIS A 4 -1.94 22.12 20.50
N LEU A 5 -1.08 21.50 19.67
CA LEU A 5 -1.46 21.06 18.31
C LEU A 5 -2.09 19.65 18.26
N TRP A 6 -2.15 18.95 19.40
CA TRP A 6 -2.67 17.58 19.52
C TRP A 6 -4.12 17.52 20.05
N SER A 7 -4.92 18.58 19.88
CA SER A 7 -6.27 18.66 20.44
C SER A 7 -7.34 18.85 19.36
N LYS A 8 -7.47 17.88 18.46
CA LYS A 8 -8.72 17.54 17.72
C LYS A 8 -8.59 16.28 16.83
N ALA A 9 -7.85 15.26 17.29
CA ALA A 9 -7.97 13.94 16.66
C ALA A 9 -9.30 13.31 17.13
N SER A 10 -10.26 13.20 16.20
CA SER A 10 -11.51 12.45 16.41
C SER A 10 -11.18 10.97 16.74
N PRO A 11 -11.92 10.30 17.64
CA PRO A 11 -11.63 8.92 18.08
C PRO A 11 -11.61 7.85 16.98
N ASP A 12 -12.01 8.19 15.75
CA ASP A 12 -12.14 7.27 14.60
C ASP A 12 -11.02 7.44 13.53
N GLN A 13 -10.06 8.34 13.76
CA GLN A 13 -9.01 8.71 12.77
C GLN A 13 -7.93 7.62 12.53
N GLY A 14 -7.93 6.52 13.29
CA GLY A 14 -6.86 5.50 13.30
C GLY A 14 -7.00 4.38 12.26
N LYS A 15 -8.08 4.37 11.47
CA LYS A 15 -8.37 3.30 10.51
C LYS A 15 -9.16 3.82 9.30
N LEU A 16 -8.61 4.79 8.57
CA LEU A 16 -9.15 5.06 7.23
C LEU A 16 -9.05 3.79 6.39
N ILE A 17 -10.15 3.46 5.72
CA ILE A 17 -10.19 2.36 4.77
C ILE A 17 -9.29 2.79 3.60
N VAL A 18 -8.50 1.86 3.05
CA VAL A 18 -7.53 2.15 1.98
C VAL A 18 -8.15 2.99 0.84
N ARG A 19 -9.41 2.73 0.50
CA ARG A 19 -10.18 3.51 -0.47
C ARG A 19 -10.28 5.01 -0.12
N GLU A 20 -10.56 5.36 1.13
CA GLU A 20 -10.69 6.75 1.58
C GLU A 20 -9.35 7.48 1.48
N LEU A 21 -8.24 6.80 1.78
CA LEU A 21 -6.90 7.36 1.60
C LEU A 21 -6.63 7.69 0.12
N PHE A 22 -6.96 6.79 -0.82
CA PHE A 22 -6.78 7.09 -2.24
C PHE A 22 -7.74 8.18 -2.75
N GLN A 23 -8.95 8.29 -2.21
CA GLN A 23 -9.86 9.39 -2.53
C GLN A 23 -9.31 10.74 -2.06
N GLU A 24 -8.78 10.81 -0.84
CA GLU A 24 -8.12 12.01 -0.33
C GLU A 24 -6.89 12.36 -1.19
N LEU A 25 -6.07 11.36 -1.52
CA LEU A 25 -4.91 11.54 -2.38
C LEU A 25 -5.29 12.11 -3.75
N ILE A 26 -6.30 11.54 -4.42
CA ILE A 26 -6.83 12.04 -5.69
C ILE A 26 -7.25 13.51 -5.56
N HIS A 27 -7.94 13.86 -4.47
CA HIS A 27 -8.42 15.21 -4.23
C HIS A 27 -7.27 16.21 -4.11
N GLU A 28 -6.26 15.91 -3.30
CA GLU A 28 -5.11 16.82 -3.11
C GLU A 28 -4.26 16.95 -4.38
N LEU A 29 -4.02 15.85 -5.09
CA LEU A 29 -3.32 15.88 -6.38
C LEU A 29 -4.07 16.72 -7.42
N GLY A 30 -5.40 16.66 -7.41
CA GLY A 30 -6.26 17.48 -8.27
C GLY A 30 -6.20 18.97 -7.96
N ARG A 31 -5.81 19.34 -6.74
CA ARG A 31 -5.55 20.72 -6.32
C ARG A 31 -4.12 21.19 -6.65
N GLY A 32 -3.30 20.31 -7.24
CA GLY A 32 -1.90 20.58 -7.53
C GLY A 32 -0.98 20.46 -6.32
N GLU A 33 -1.46 19.92 -5.21
CA GLU A 33 -0.66 19.72 -4.00
C GLU A 33 0.27 18.52 -4.15
N THR A 34 1.39 18.57 -3.42
CA THR A 34 2.26 17.40 -3.20
C THR A 34 1.97 16.81 -1.83
N VAL A 35 1.72 15.52 -1.78
CA VAL A 35 1.44 14.76 -0.54
C VAL A 35 2.47 13.65 -0.43
N ALA A 36 2.96 13.34 0.77
CA ALA A 36 3.79 12.15 0.98
C ALA A 36 2.92 10.98 1.46
N MET A 37 3.12 9.80 0.85
CA MET A 37 2.56 8.54 1.32
C MET A 37 3.66 7.73 1.97
N ALA A 38 3.52 7.49 3.27
CA ALA A 38 4.34 6.57 4.04
C ALA A 38 3.66 5.20 4.09
N THR A 39 4.37 4.13 3.71
CA THR A 39 3.87 2.75 3.71
C THR A 39 4.85 1.84 4.44
N ILE A 40 4.35 1.00 5.36
CA ILE A 40 5.18 -0.04 5.98
C ILE A 40 5.48 -1.12 4.93
N VAL A 41 6.75 -1.30 4.58
CA VAL A 41 7.18 -2.25 3.53
C VAL A 41 7.84 -3.50 4.10
N ARG A 42 8.36 -3.43 5.32
CA ARG A 42 8.94 -4.58 6.06
C ARG A 42 8.66 -4.45 7.54
N ARG A 43 8.59 -5.59 8.21
CA ARG A 43 8.55 -5.66 9.67
C ARG A 43 9.25 -6.92 10.17
N LYS A 44 9.76 -6.84 11.40
CA LYS A 44 10.28 -7.96 12.18
C LYS A 44 9.86 -7.77 13.63
N GLY A 45 9.47 -8.85 14.29
CA GLY A 45 9.01 -8.81 15.68
C GLY A 45 7.57 -8.27 15.82
N SER A 46 7.24 -7.80 17.01
CA SER A 46 5.92 -7.27 17.32
C SER A 46 5.87 -5.79 17.00
N VAL A 47 5.03 -5.41 16.03
CA VAL A 47 4.86 -4.01 15.60
C VAL A 47 3.36 -3.71 15.55
N PRO A 48 2.95 -2.44 15.77
CA PRO A 48 1.54 -2.07 15.94
C PRO A 48 0.70 -2.21 14.67
N ARG A 49 1.32 -2.23 13.50
CA ARG A 49 0.65 -2.27 12.19
C ARG A 49 1.32 -3.26 11.24
N GLU A 50 0.50 -3.82 10.35
CA GLU A 50 0.95 -4.77 9.33
C GLU A 50 1.64 -4.07 8.15
N VAL A 51 2.42 -4.85 7.40
CA VAL A 51 2.95 -4.43 6.10
C VAL A 51 1.80 -4.00 5.20
N GLY A 52 1.96 -2.88 4.50
CA GLY A 52 0.90 -2.22 3.72
C GLY A 52 0.09 -1.18 4.50
N ALA A 53 0.31 -1.01 5.82
CA ALA A 53 -0.28 0.13 6.53
C ALA A 53 0.25 1.45 5.97
N LYS A 54 -0.65 2.43 5.80
CA LYS A 54 -0.38 3.71 5.14
C LYS A 54 -0.67 4.90 6.04
N MET A 55 0.13 5.94 5.88
CA MET A 55 -0.10 7.27 6.41
C MET A 55 0.17 8.30 5.31
N LEU A 56 -0.82 9.14 5.01
CA LEU A 56 -0.64 10.33 4.18
C LEU A 56 -0.21 11.50 5.06
N VAL A 57 0.75 12.27 4.59
CA VAL A 57 1.22 13.49 5.22
C VAL A 57 1.12 14.62 4.22
N HIS A 58 0.41 15.67 4.61
CA HIS A 58 0.21 16.88 3.81
C HIS A 58 1.29 17.91 4.14
N ARG A 59 1.53 18.85 3.23
CA ARG A 59 2.52 19.93 3.44
C ARG A 59 2.29 20.75 4.72
N GLY A 60 1.03 20.95 5.10
CA GLY A 60 0.65 21.63 6.34
C GLY A 60 0.80 20.78 7.61
N GLY A 61 1.32 19.56 7.51
CA GLY A 61 1.51 18.64 8.63
C GLY A 61 0.28 17.82 9.01
N LYS A 62 -0.87 18.04 8.37
CA LYS A 62 -2.07 17.18 8.52
C LYS A 62 -1.69 15.73 8.14
N ILE A 63 -2.20 14.78 8.92
CA ILE A 63 -2.03 13.35 8.67
C ILE A 63 -3.38 12.66 8.45
N SER A 64 -3.37 11.61 7.63
CA SER A 64 -4.50 10.70 7.42
C SER A 64 -3.99 9.26 7.41
N GLY A 65 -4.56 8.39 8.23
CA GLY A 65 -4.02 7.04 8.47
C GLY A 65 -2.87 7.04 9.48
N THR A 66 -2.25 5.87 9.69
CA THR A 66 -1.22 5.67 10.72
C THR A 66 -0.31 4.50 10.36
N VAL A 67 0.97 4.63 10.71
CA VAL A 67 1.97 3.55 10.63
C VAL A 67 2.23 2.90 12.00
N GLY A 68 1.55 3.32 13.06
CA GLY A 68 1.71 2.71 14.38
C GLY A 68 1.55 3.62 15.57
N GLY A 69 1.49 4.94 15.38
CA GLY A 69 1.51 5.93 16.46
C GLY A 69 2.88 6.01 17.17
N GLY A 70 2.93 6.81 18.24
CA GLY A 70 4.13 6.97 19.08
C GLY A 70 5.26 7.77 18.42
N CYS A 71 6.46 7.71 18.98
CA CYS A 71 7.58 8.52 18.52
C CYS A 71 8.12 8.10 17.16
N GLY A 72 8.04 6.80 16.81
CA GLY A 72 8.37 6.33 15.47
C GLY A 72 7.53 6.97 14.37
N GLU A 73 6.24 7.24 14.64
CA GLU A 73 5.37 7.95 13.70
C GLU A 73 5.81 9.42 13.50
N ALA A 74 6.33 10.07 14.54
CA ALA A 74 6.85 11.43 14.45
C ALA A 74 8.10 11.53 13.56
N GLU A 75 8.96 10.51 13.56
CA GLU A 75 10.11 10.44 12.66
C GLU A 75 9.67 10.27 11.20
N VAL A 76 8.74 9.34 10.95
CA VAL A 76 8.14 9.15 9.62
C VAL A 76 7.47 10.43 9.13
N TRP A 77 6.76 11.15 10.00
CA TRP A 77 6.14 12.44 9.68
C TRP A 77 7.17 13.50 9.28
N ARG A 78 8.28 13.63 10.02
CA ARG A 78 9.37 14.58 9.66
C ARG A 78 10.01 14.21 8.31
N SER A 79 10.29 12.93 8.10
CA SER A 79 10.79 12.42 6.82
C SER A 79 9.82 12.75 5.68
N ALA A 80 8.51 12.56 5.89
CA ALA A 80 7.49 12.86 4.91
C ALA A 80 7.44 14.34 4.50
N LEU A 81 7.59 15.28 5.44
CA LEU A 81 7.71 16.70 5.10
C LEU A 81 8.93 16.98 4.22
N ASN A 82 10.08 16.39 4.55
CA ASN A 82 11.29 16.52 3.73
C ASN A 82 11.13 15.88 2.33
N VAL A 83 10.43 14.75 2.24
CA VAL A 83 10.12 14.08 0.97
C VAL A 83 9.22 14.96 0.09
N ILE A 84 8.24 15.67 0.67
CA ILE A 84 7.39 16.62 -0.06
C ILE A 84 8.24 17.74 -0.68
N ASP A 85 9.16 18.32 0.09
CA ASP A 85 9.98 19.44 -0.38
C ASP A 85 11.06 19.01 -1.37
N THR A 86 11.71 17.87 -1.13
CA THR A 86 12.81 17.36 -1.98
C THR A 86 12.31 16.61 -3.21
N ARG A 87 11.06 16.14 -3.20
CA ARG A 87 10.48 15.21 -4.19
C ARG A 87 11.32 13.94 -4.40
N ARG A 88 12.05 13.51 -3.37
CA ARG A 88 12.87 12.29 -3.40
C ARG A 88 12.33 11.31 -2.39
N PRO A 89 12.05 10.05 -2.77
CA PRO A 89 11.62 9.04 -1.83
C PRO A 89 12.70 8.76 -0.77
N SER A 90 12.28 8.31 0.40
CA SER A 90 13.19 7.86 1.47
C SER A 90 12.59 6.71 2.25
N THR A 91 13.44 5.91 2.89
CA THR A 91 13.02 4.85 3.83
C THR A 91 13.42 5.24 5.24
N VAL A 92 12.48 5.15 6.18
CA VAL A 92 12.71 5.34 7.61
C VAL A 92 12.63 3.97 8.28
N GLN A 93 13.66 3.60 9.04
CA GLN A 93 13.62 2.41 9.88
C GLN A 93 13.20 2.83 11.29
N VAL A 94 12.11 2.27 11.77
CA VAL A 94 11.59 2.55 13.11
C VAL A 94 11.90 1.37 14.02
N GLU A 95 12.56 1.64 15.13
CA GLU A 95 12.85 0.65 16.17
C GLU A 95 12.05 0.98 17.44
N LEU A 96 11.23 0.03 17.88
CA LEU A 96 10.43 0.19 19.10
C LEU A 96 11.19 -0.20 20.38
N THR A 97 12.47 -0.55 20.26
CA THR A 97 13.30 -1.07 21.34
C THR A 97 13.96 0.00 22.20
N GLU A 98 14.10 1.24 21.73
CA GLU A 98 14.86 2.28 22.43
C GLU A 98 14.04 3.04 23.49
N GLU A 99 12.70 3.03 23.45
CA GLU A 99 11.90 3.95 24.25
C GLU A 99 11.45 3.45 25.63
N ILE A 100 11.78 2.22 26.04
CA ILE A 100 11.32 1.68 27.34
C ILE A 100 12.50 1.41 28.26
N ALA A 101 13.25 2.47 28.56
CA ALA A 101 14.13 2.54 29.72
C ALA A 101 13.37 3.12 30.91
N MET A 102 12.25 2.50 31.32
CA MET A 102 11.66 2.63 32.66
C MET A 102 10.45 1.68 32.79
N GLU A 103 10.61 0.64 33.63
CA GLU A 103 9.53 -0.08 34.30
C GLU A 103 8.37 -0.63 33.44
N SER A 104 8.64 -1.55 32.51
CA SER A 104 7.62 -2.56 32.16
C SER A 104 8.26 -3.88 31.76
N GLN A 105 7.97 -4.93 32.52
CA GLN A 105 8.35 -6.30 32.18
C GLN A 105 7.49 -6.79 31.01
N GLY A 106 8.13 -7.06 29.86
CA GLY A 106 7.58 -7.99 28.85
C GLY A 106 6.88 -7.39 27.63
N VAL A 107 7.50 -6.46 26.90
CA VAL A 107 7.03 -6.08 25.55
C VAL A 107 8.04 -6.54 24.50
N CYS A 108 7.63 -7.46 23.64
CA CYS A 108 8.42 -7.89 22.49
C CYS A 108 8.68 -6.68 21.58
N GLY A 109 9.93 -6.24 21.47
CA GLY A 109 10.33 -5.19 20.54
C GLY A 109 10.11 -5.60 19.07
N GLY A 110 10.01 -4.59 18.21
CA GLY A 110 9.86 -4.78 16.77
C GLY A 110 10.54 -3.66 15.99
N ILE A 111 10.96 -4.00 14.78
CA ILE A 111 11.58 -3.09 13.82
C ILE A 111 10.76 -3.13 12.54
N PHE A 112 10.51 -1.98 11.94
CA PHE A 112 9.81 -1.91 10.67
C PHE A 112 10.36 -0.79 9.79
N ASP A 113 10.34 -1.05 8.48
CA ASP A 113 10.78 -0.10 7.47
C ASP A 113 9.56 0.58 6.86
N VAL A 114 9.58 1.91 6.81
CA VAL A 114 8.54 2.74 6.22
C VAL A 114 9.10 3.43 4.98
N PHE A 115 8.59 3.06 3.81
CA PHE A 115 8.91 3.73 2.56
C PHE A 115 8.02 4.96 2.40
N VAL A 116 8.64 6.12 2.19
CA VAL A 116 7.99 7.42 2.08
C VAL A 116 8.18 7.95 0.67
N GLN A 117 7.06 8.06 -0.06
CA GLN A 117 7.03 8.44 -1.47
C GLN A 117 6.30 9.78 -1.64
N PRO A 118 6.85 10.76 -2.38
CA PRO A 118 6.10 11.94 -2.78
C PRO A 118 5.12 11.56 -3.89
N TRP A 119 3.88 12.02 -3.74
CA TRP A 119 2.82 11.97 -4.74
C TRP A 119 2.52 13.38 -5.20
N HIS A 120 2.59 13.62 -6.52
CA HIS A 120 2.37 14.94 -7.12
C HIS A 120 1.86 14.80 -8.56
N ASN A 121 1.22 15.84 -9.09
CA ASN A 121 0.66 15.83 -10.45
C ASN A 121 1.64 16.25 -11.57
N THR A 122 2.96 16.18 -11.32
CA THR A 122 3.95 16.41 -12.40
C THR A 122 3.99 15.18 -13.31
N GLN A 123 3.46 15.32 -14.54
CA GLN A 123 3.50 14.27 -15.55
C GLN A 123 4.80 14.33 -16.37
N LEU A 124 5.39 13.16 -16.61
CA LEU A 124 6.47 13.00 -17.59
C LEU A 124 5.86 12.56 -18.93
N PRO A 125 6.35 13.05 -20.08
CA PRO A 125 5.85 12.62 -21.38
C PRO A 125 5.90 11.10 -21.54
N GLY A 126 4.77 10.49 -21.90
CA GLY A 126 4.68 9.04 -22.16
C GLY A 126 4.63 8.14 -20.92
N GLN A 127 4.53 8.70 -19.71
CA GLN A 127 4.30 7.93 -18.48
C GLN A 127 3.02 8.39 -17.78
N PRO A 128 2.26 7.47 -17.15
CA PRO A 128 1.15 7.86 -16.29
C PRO A 128 1.61 8.82 -15.18
N GLY A 129 0.79 9.83 -14.90
CA GLY A 129 0.96 10.64 -13.71
C GLY A 129 0.62 9.85 -12.46
N MET A 130 1.13 10.29 -11.30
CA MET A 130 0.81 9.64 -10.03
C MET A 130 -0.68 9.69 -9.71
N GLN A 131 -1.39 10.73 -10.17
CA GLN A 131 -2.85 10.81 -10.02
C GLN A 131 -3.57 9.69 -10.79
N ASP A 132 -3.06 9.29 -11.96
CA ASP A 132 -3.65 8.21 -12.76
C ASP A 132 -3.55 6.86 -12.04
N TYR A 133 -2.44 6.59 -11.34
CA TYR A 133 -2.33 5.41 -10.48
C TYR A 133 -3.34 5.42 -9.34
N ALA A 134 -3.52 6.56 -8.68
CA ALA A 134 -4.48 6.70 -7.60
C ALA A 134 -5.93 6.48 -8.10
N TYR A 135 -6.27 7.02 -9.27
CA TYR A 135 -7.56 6.77 -9.92
C TYR A 135 -7.78 5.29 -10.22
N ALA A 136 -6.82 4.63 -10.88
CA ALA A 136 -6.93 3.22 -11.24
C ALA A 136 -7.13 2.31 -10.01
N ILE A 137 -6.42 2.58 -8.91
CA ILE A 137 -6.60 1.84 -7.65
C ILE A 137 -8.00 2.09 -7.06
N ASN A 138 -8.44 3.36 -7.00
CA ASN A 138 -9.76 3.69 -6.48
C ASN A 138 -10.88 3.10 -7.35
N GLU A 139 -10.73 3.05 -8.68
CA GLU A 139 -11.70 2.41 -9.58
C GLU A 139 -11.74 0.89 -9.39
N ALA A 140 -10.59 0.22 -9.31
CA ALA A 140 -10.54 -1.23 -9.07
C ALA A 140 -11.22 -1.62 -7.75
N LEU A 141 -10.95 -0.86 -6.67
CA LEU A 141 -11.59 -1.04 -5.37
C LEU A 141 -13.12 -0.80 -5.40
N GLN A 142 -13.63 -0.02 -6.38
CA GLN A 142 -15.06 0.21 -6.58
C GLN A 142 -15.71 -0.84 -7.48
N GLY A 143 -15.01 -1.26 -8.54
CA GLY A 143 -15.48 -2.21 -9.55
C GLY A 143 -15.36 -3.68 -9.16
N GLU A 144 -15.04 -3.96 -7.90
CA GLU A 144 -14.82 -5.31 -7.37
C GLU A 144 -13.69 -6.09 -8.08
N GLN A 145 -12.67 -5.39 -8.58
CA GLN A 145 -11.52 -6.00 -9.27
C GLN A 145 -10.26 -5.91 -8.43
N ALA A 146 -9.45 -6.98 -8.41
CA ALA A 146 -8.15 -6.92 -7.77
C ALA A 146 -7.13 -6.19 -8.65
N ILE A 147 -6.31 -5.36 -8.01
CA ILE A 147 -5.20 -4.65 -8.64
C ILE A 147 -3.99 -4.66 -7.72
N VAL A 148 -2.79 -4.70 -8.28
CA VAL A 148 -1.53 -4.71 -7.53
C VAL A 148 -0.72 -3.50 -7.90
N MET A 149 -0.25 -2.76 -6.90
CA MET A 149 0.77 -1.72 -7.09
C MET A 149 2.15 -2.30 -6.80
N VAL A 150 3.05 -2.12 -7.75
CA VAL A 150 4.45 -2.52 -7.65
C VAL A 150 5.28 -1.26 -7.58
N THR A 151 6.10 -1.12 -6.53
CA THR A 151 6.94 0.06 -6.30
C THR A 151 8.39 -0.34 -6.09
N VAL A 152 9.35 0.29 -6.76
CA VAL A 152 10.78 0.09 -6.48
C VAL A 152 11.13 0.79 -5.16
N VAL A 153 11.34 0.04 -4.08
CA VAL A 153 11.55 0.61 -2.73
C VAL A 153 13.02 0.66 -2.31
N ALA A 154 13.87 -0.14 -2.95
CA ALA A 154 15.32 -0.06 -2.79
C ALA A 154 16.02 -0.56 -4.07
N ALA A 155 17.20 -0.01 -4.35
CA ALA A 155 18.01 -0.45 -5.47
C ALA A 155 19.50 -0.13 -5.26
N GLY A 156 20.37 -0.87 -5.93
CA GLY A 156 21.82 -0.72 -5.91
C GLY A 156 22.43 -0.42 -7.28
N GLY A 157 23.66 0.11 -7.28
CA GLY A 157 24.40 0.43 -8.49
C GLY A 157 23.71 1.50 -9.34
N ALA A 158 23.64 1.26 -10.65
CA ALA A 158 22.99 2.15 -11.61
C ALA A 158 21.46 2.25 -11.44
N TRP A 159 20.84 1.32 -10.70
CA TRP A 159 19.39 1.29 -10.50
C TRP A 159 18.90 2.19 -9.35
N ARG A 160 19.80 2.82 -8.59
CA ARG A 160 19.45 3.72 -7.47
C ARG A 160 18.50 4.86 -7.87
N SER A 161 18.64 5.40 -9.08
CA SER A 161 17.76 6.47 -9.58
C SER A 161 16.34 6.00 -9.90
N GLN A 162 16.08 4.69 -9.89
CA GLN A 162 14.77 4.12 -10.20
C GLN A 162 13.90 3.88 -8.96
N ILE A 163 14.41 4.18 -7.76
CA ILE A 163 13.63 4.12 -6.52
C ILE A 163 12.44 5.08 -6.63
N GLY A 164 11.26 4.56 -6.28
CA GLY A 164 9.98 5.25 -6.38
C GLY A 164 9.27 5.10 -7.72
N GLN A 165 9.84 4.41 -8.70
CA GLN A 165 9.09 4.01 -9.89
C GLN A 165 7.96 3.05 -9.51
N GLN A 166 6.83 3.19 -10.21
CA GLN A 166 5.60 2.46 -9.94
C GLN A 166 5.00 1.86 -11.21
N MET A 167 4.31 0.75 -11.02
CA MET A 167 3.54 0.07 -12.06
C MET A 167 2.33 -0.59 -11.41
N LEU A 168 1.20 -0.64 -12.12
CA LEU A 168 0.04 -1.41 -11.72
C LEU A 168 -0.08 -2.68 -12.57
N VAL A 169 -0.53 -3.75 -11.92
CA VAL A 169 -0.88 -5.02 -12.54
C VAL A 169 -2.31 -5.36 -12.14
N HIS A 170 -3.22 -5.43 -13.11
CA HIS A 170 -4.58 -5.90 -12.89
C HIS A 170 -4.62 -7.43 -12.78
N GLU A 171 -5.67 -7.97 -12.16
CA GLU A 171 -5.88 -9.42 -12.05
C GLU A 171 -5.93 -10.16 -13.39
N ASN A 172 -6.25 -9.46 -14.49
CA ASN A 172 -6.27 -9.98 -15.86
C ASN A 172 -4.92 -9.79 -16.61
N ASP A 173 -3.82 -9.61 -15.87
CA ASP A 173 -2.46 -9.39 -16.37
C ASP A 173 -2.25 -8.09 -17.15
N ARG A 174 -3.25 -7.21 -17.25
CA ARG A 174 -3.07 -5.90 -17.86
C ARG A 174 -2.16 -5.04 -17.00
N VAL A 175 -1.18 -4.42 -17.65
CA VAL A 175 -0.20 -3.55 -17.03
C VAL A 175 -0.50 -2.09 -17.32
N PHE A 176 -0.36 -1.25 -16.30
CA PHE A 176 -0.43 0.20 -16.42
C PHE A 176 0.82 0.84 -15.80
N GLY A 177 1.48 1.75 -16.51
CA GLY A 177 2.81 2.23 -16.13
C GLY A 177 3.92 1.24 -16.49
N ARG A 178 5.12 1.45 -15.95
CA ARG A 178 6.29 0.60 -16.19
C ARG A 178 7.37 0.82 -15.14
N ILE A 179 8.17 -0.21 -14.91
CA ILE A 179 9.42 -0.14 -14.15
C ILE A 179 10.58 -0.28 -15.15
N GLU A 180 11.30 0.81 -15.38
CA GLU A 180 12.44 0.90 -16.29
C GLU A 180 13.75 0.74 -15.50
N LEU A 181 14.23 -0.50 -15.45
CA LEU A 181 15.55 -0.85 -14.92
C LEU A 181 16.53 -1.01 -16.11
N PRO A 182 17.55 -0.14 -16.24
CA PRO A 182 18.53 -0.24 -17.32
C PRO A 182 19.19 -1.62 -17.38
N GLU A 183 19.29 -2.21 -18.57
CA GLU A 183 19.89 -3.54 -18.79
C GLU A 183 19.22 -4.67 -17.97
N ALA A 184 17.98 -4.48 -17.53
CA ALA A 184 17.27 -5.52 -16.82
C ALA A 184 16.98 -6.74 -17.71
N PRO A 185 16.79 -7.93 -17.09
CA PRO A 185 16.40 -9.12 -17.82
C PRO A 185 15.15 -8.89 -18.67
N SER A 186 15.11 -9.45 -19.88
CA SER A 186 13.93 -9.38 -20.76
C SER A 186 12.67 -9.97 -20.12
N ALA A 187 12.84 -10.87 -19.15
CA ALA A 187 11.76 -11.49 -18.38
C ALA A 187 11.24 -10.62 -17.21
N LEU A 188 11.78 -9.42 -16.97
CA LEU A 188 11.45 -8.59 -15.81
C LEU A 188 9.94 -8.35 -15.68
N THR A 189 9.28 -7.92 -16.75
CA THR A 189 7.83 -7.64 -16.71
C THR A 189 7.05 -8.91 -16.38
N SER A 190 7.39 -10.04 -16.99
CA SER A 190 6.75 -11.33 -16.70
C SER A 190 6.98 -11.77 -15.26
N GLN A 191 8.18 -11.56 -14.71
CA GLN A 191 8.48 -11.84 -13.30
C GLN A 191 7.62 -10.98 -12.37
N ILE A 192 7.50 -9.68 -12.65
CA ILE A 192 6.68 -8.75 -11.86
C ILE A 192 5.20 -9.14 -11.93
N VAL A 193 4.67 -9.49 -13.11
CA VAL A 193 3.28 -9.94 -13.28
C VAL A 193 3.04 -11.22 -12.48
N GLN A 194 3.95 -12.20 -12.53
CA GLN A 194 3.84 -13.41 -11.71
C GLN A 194 3.88 -13.12 -10.21
N ALA A 195 4.73 -12.18 -9.77
CA ALA A 195 4.77 -11.74 -8.37
C ALA A 195 3.44 -11.09 -7.95
N ALA A 196 2.86 -10.26 -8.81
CA ALA A 196 1.56 -9.64 -8.58
C ALA A 196 0.45 -10.69 -8.43
N GLN A 197 0.40 -11.70 -9.32
CA GLN A 197 -0.58 -12.79 -9.22
C GLN A 197 -0.43 -13.60 -7.93
N ARG A 198 0.81 -13.86 -7.48
CA ARG A 198 1.05 -14.48 -6.16
C ARG A 198 0.53 -13.60 -5.02
N ALA A 199 0.71 -12.29 -5.10
CA ALA A 199 0.21 -11.36 -4.08
C ALA A 199 -1.33 -11.33 -4.01
N ILE A 200 -2.01 -11.37 -5.16
CA ILE A 200 -3.48 -11.46 -5.23
C ILE A 200 -3.96 -12.74 -4.53
N LEU A 201 -3.39 -13.90 -4.92
CA LEU A 201 -3.77 -15.20 -4.36
C LEU A 201 -3.51 -15.29 -2.84
N ALA A 202 -2.38 -14.73 -2.37
CA ALA A 202 -2.03 -14.72 -0.96
C ALA A 202 -2.81 -13.67 -0.15
N GLY A 203 -3.36 -12.65 -0.82
CA GLY A 203 -3.97 -11.47 -0.21
C GLY A 203 -3.04 -10.69 0.70
N LYS A 204 -1.73 -10.75 0.46
CA LYS A 204 -0.72 -10.12 1.31
C LYS A 204 0.39 -9.45 0.48
N PRO A 205 0.87 -8.28 0.92
CA PRO A 205 2.02 -7.65 0.30
C PRO A 205 3.31 -8.41 0.57
N HIS A 206 4.28 -8.28 -0.33
CA HIS A 206 5.62 -8.84 -0.15
C HIS A 206 6.68 -8.03 -0.91
N ILE A 207 7.95 -8.37 -0.69
CA ILE A 207 9.08 -7.86 -1.46
C ILE A 207 9.53 -8.93 -2.44
N GLU A 208 9.61 -8.57 -3.72
CA GLU A 208 10.25 -9.37 -4.77
C GLU A 208 11.65 -8.78 -5.04
N LYS A 209 12.66 -9.65 -5.08
CA LYS A 209 14.06 -9.26 -5.35
C LYS A 209 14.38 -9.46 -6.84
N ILE A 210 14.94 -8.43 -7.45
CA ILE A 210 15.35 -8.44 -8.85
C ILE A 210 16.86 -8.30 -8.90
N ALA A 211 17.52 -9.28 -9.51
CA ALA A 211 18.95 -9.22 -9.80
C ALA A 211 19.17 -8.66 -11.20
N GLY A 212 20.16 -7.79 -11.35
CA GLY A 212 20.58 -7.25 -12.63
C GLY A 212 22.03 -7.56 -12.95
N PRO A 213 22.51 -7.10 -14.12
CA PRO A 213 23.92 -7.20 -14.49
C PRO A 213 24.80 -6.35 -13.58
N ALA A 214 26.10 -6.65 -13.53
CA ALA A 214 27.13 -5.79 -12.91
C ALA A 214 26.80 -5.29 -11.48
N ASN A 215 26.46 -6.19 -10.56
CA ASN A 215 26.15 -5.90 -9.15
C ASN A 215 24.98 -4.90 -8.94
N THR A 216 24.08 -4.81 -9.93
CA THR A 216 22.81 -4.10 -9.77
C THR A 216 21.76 -5.01 -9.17
N TRP A 217 20.91 -4.42 -8.34
CA TRP A 217 19.81 -5.12 -7.69
C TRP A 217 18.68 -4.14 -7.40
N ALA A 218 17.46 -4.64 -7.33
CA ALA A 218 16.30 -3.89 -6.88
C ALA A 218 15.42 -4.76 -5.97
N GLU A 219 14.74 -4.11 -5.05
CA GLU A 219 13.66 -4.67 -4.26
C GLU A 219 12.39 -3.94 -4.64
N VAL A 220 11.41 -4.69 -5.16
CA VAL A 220 10.09 -4.13 -5.48
C VAL A 220 9.08 -4.59 -4.43
N PHE A 221 8.36 -3.63 -3.89
CA PHE A 221 7.23 -3.87 -3.00
C PHE A 221 5.99 -4.14 -3.85
N VAL A 222 5.40 -5.32 -3.67
CA VAL A 222 4.26 -5.83 -4.42
C VAL A 222 3.06 -5.80 -3.48
N GLU A 223 2.15 -4.86 -3.69
CA GLU A 223 1.03 -4.58 -2.79
C GLU A 223 -0.32 -4.83 -3.46
N PRO A 224 -1.06 -5.88 -3.05
CA PRO A 224 -2.38 -6.17 -3.60
C PRO A 224 -3.46 -5.30 -2.93
N PHE A 225 -4.32 -4.71 -3.76
CA PHE A 225 -5.57 -4.07 -3.38
C PHE A 225 -6.71 -4.97 -3.84
N LEU A 226 -7.32 -5.65 -2.86
CA LEU A 226 -8.37 -6.61 -3.10
C LEU A 226 -9.76 -5.98 -2.89
N PRO A 227 -10.76 -6.38 -3.68
CA PRO A 227 -12.13 -6.05 -3.37
C PRO A 227 -12.57 -6.71 -2.06
N PRO A 228 -13.63 -6.21 -1.41
CA PRO A 228 -14.17 -6.83 -0.20
C PRO A 228 -14.54 -8.30 -0.46
N PRO A 229 -14.25 -9.23 0.46
CA PRO A 229 -14.52 -10.65 0.25
C PRO A 229 -16.02 -10.90 0.13
N VAL A 230 -16.43 -11.68 -0.87
CA VAL A 230 -17.82 -12.12 -1.05
C VAL A 230 -18.07 -13.35 -0.17
N LEU A 231 -18.89 -13.21 0.86
CA LEU A 231 -19.39 -14.34 1.63
C LEU A 231 -20.56 -15.00 0.88
N LEU A 232 -20.33 -16.16 0.28
CA LEU A 232 -21.39 -16.97 -0.32
C LEU A 232 -21.96 -17.92 0.75
N ILE A 233 -23.19 -17.67 1.18
CA ILE A 233 -23.93 -18.57 2.09
C ILE A 233 -24.79 -19.51 1.24
N ALA A 234 -24.34 -20.75 1.08
CA ALA A 234 -25.11 -21.81 0.42
C ALA A 234 -25.92 -22.59 1.46
N GLY A 235 -27.23 -22.34 1.55
CA GLY A 235 -28.17 -23.04 2.42
C GLY A 235 -28.85 -22.12 3.43
N ALA A 236 -30.10 -21.75 3.15
CA ALA A 236 -30.99 -21.07 4.10
C ALA A 236 -32.11 -22.03 4.52
N GLY A 237 -31.84 -22.87 5.52
CA GLY A 237 -32.88 -23.65 6.18
C GLY A 237 -33.67 -22.77 7.16
N HIS A 238 -34.97 -22.59 6.91
CA HIS A 238 -36.09 -22.06 7.74
C HIS A 238 -35.92 -20.90 8.74
N THR A 239 -34.72 -20.34 8.98
CA THR A 239 -34.51 -19.25 9.95
C THR A 239 -34.21 -17.95 9.21
N ARG A 240 -35.20 -17.05 9.23
CA ARG A 240 -35.25 -15.82 8.46
C ARG A 240 -34.66 -14.67 9.30
N MET A 241 -33.42 -14.29 9.04
CA MET A 241 -32.90 -12.96 9.38
C MET A 241 -32.36 -12.33 8.09
N MET A 242 -32.95 -11.20 7.70
CA MET A 242 -32.60 -10.45 6.49
C MET A 242 -31.22 -9.81 6.65
N CYS A 243 -30.17 -10.53 6.27
CA CYS A 243 -29.00 -9.88 5.70
C CYS A 243 -29.27 -9.67 4.20
N ARG A 244 -28.79 -8.55 3.66
CA ARG A 244 -28.87 -8.20 2.23
C ARG A 244 -27.92 -9.12 1.45
N VAL A 245 -28.29 -10.40 1.34
CA VAL A 245 -27.56 -11.49 0.69
C VAL A 245 -28.23 -11.77 -0.64
N CYS A 246 -27.47 -11.63 -1.74
CA CYS A 246 -27.93 -12.04 -3.06
C CYS A 246 -27.90 -13.58 -3.11
N VAL A 247 -29.07 -14.21 -3.10
CA VAL A 247 -29.20 -15.67 -3.16
C VAL A 247 -29.26 -16.09 -4.63
N LEU A 248 -28.17 -16.64 -5.16
CA LEU A 248 -28.24 -17.41 -6.41
C LEU A 248 -28.68 -18.83 -6.06
N SER A 249 -29.96 -19.13 -6.26
CA SER A 249 -30.50 -20.49 -6.08
C SER A 249 -30.25 -21.29 -7.35
N LEU A 250 -29.26 -22.18 -7.32
CA LEU A 250 -29.11 -23.23 -8.34
C LEU A 250 -29.94 -24.45 -7.90
N THR A 251 -31.17 -24.54 -8.41
CA THR A 251 -31.98 -25.77 -8.34
C THR A 251 -31.39 -26.80 -9.29
N LEU A 252 -30.69 -27.80 -8.75
CA LEU A 252 -30.34 -29.02 -9.48
C LEU A 252 -31.60 -29.89 -9.66
N PRO A 253 -31.89 -30.41 -10.87
CA PRO A 253 -33.00 -31.32 -11.08
C PRO A 253 -32.72 -32.68 -10.46
N ARG A 254 -33.61 -33.15 -9.59
CA ARG A 254 -33.59 -34.53 -9.08
C ARG A 254 -34.11 -35.45 -10.18
N HIS A 255 -33.26 -36.36 -10.65
CA HIS A 255 -33.72 -37.53 -11.40
C HIS A 255 -34.44 -38.48 -10.44
N THR A 256 -35.74 -38.68 -10.65
CA THR A 256 -36.48 -39.84 -10.13
C THR A 256 -36.41 -40.95 -11.17
N SER A 257 -35.64 -42.00 -10.87
CA SER A 257 -35.76 -43.29 -11.55
C SER A 257 -36.95 -44.04 -10.96
N ALA A 258 -37.88 -44.45 -11.84
CA ALA A 258 -38.94 -45.41 -11.56
C ALA A 258 -38.39 -46.84 -11.54
#